data_AF-A0AAU2R5Y5-F1
#
_entry.id   AF-A0AAU2R5Y5-F1
#
_cell.length_a   1.000
_cell.length_b   1.000
_cell.length_c   1.000
_cell.angle_alpha   90.00
_cell.angle_beta   90.00
_cell.angle_gamma   90.00
#
_symmetry.space_group_name_H-M   'P 1'
#
loop_
_entity.id
_entity.type
_entity.pdbx_description
1 polymer ?
#
loop_
_entity_poly.entity_id
_entity_poly.type
_entity_poly.pdbx_seq_one_letter_code
_entity_poly.pdbx_strand_id
1 'polypeptide(L)'
;MGRTADGRRVAVQCKRFAPGLSITSSDMQKFVGAAKVLHVSEVALFVATCAFTREALKVATAGGVTAVQRGMLEEWSTGKPLQILL
;
A
#
# COMPACT_ATOMS: atom_id res chain seq x y z
N MET A 1 -3.04 0.96 -14.60
CA MET A 1 -2.30 1.94 -13.78
C MET A 1 -3.21 3.13 -13.52
N GLY A 2 -3.23 3.65 -12.30
CA GLY A 2 -4.04 4.81 -11.92
C GLY A 2 -3.21 6.10 -11.84
N ARG A 3 -3.91 7.25 -11.82
CA ARG A 3 -3.31 8.55 -11.50
C ARG A 3 -4.05 9.15 -10.31
N THR A 4 -3.31 9.85 -9.45
CA THR A 4 -3.88 10.76 -8.44
C THR A 4 -4.53 11.96 -9.11
N ALA A 5 -5.28 12.76 -8.34
CA ALA A 5 -5.90 13.99 -8.84
C ALA A 5 -4.86 15.02 -9.35
N ASP A 6 -3.67 15.05 -8.74
CA ASP A 6 -2.54 15.90 -9.15
C ASP A 6 -1.69 15.29 -10.29
N GLY A 7 -2.09 14.14 -10.85
CA GLY A 7 -1.49 13.55 -12.04
C GLY A 7 -0.34 12.54 -11.79
N ARG A 8 0.09 12.36 -10.54
CA ARG A 8 1.09 11.37 -10.14
C ARG A 8 0.64 9.95 -10.46
N ARG A 9 1.56 9.12 -10.95
CA ARG A 9 1.25 7.72 -11.29
C ARG A 9 1.23 6.87 -10.02
N VAL A 10 0.21 6.04 -9.87
CA VAL A 10 0.00 5.23 -8.66
C VAL A 10 0.17 3.74 -8.96
N ALA A 11 0.98 3.07 -8.16
CA ALA A 11 0.98 1.61 -8.02
C ALA A 11 0.21 1.20 -6.77
N VAL A 12 -0.74 0.28 -6.94
CA VAL A 12 -1.51 -0.27 -5.83
C VAL A 12 -1.44 -1.79 -5.88
N GLN A 13 -1.07 -2.40 -4.77
CA GLN A 13 -1.28 -3.83 -4.56
C GLN A 13 -2.35 -4.03 -3.49
N CYS A 14 -3.34 -4.84 -3.81
CA CYS A 14 -4.39 -5.24 -2.88
C CYS A 14 -4.17 -6.71 -2.49
N LYS A 15 -4.15 -7.01 -1.19
CA LYS A 15 -4.17 -8.38 -0.68
C LYS A 15 -5.32 -8.61 0.29
N ARG A 16 -6.01 -9.73 0.10
CA ARG A 16 -6.93 -10.31 1.08
C ARG A 16 -6.39 -11.67 1.49
N PHE A 17 -6.03 -11.81 2.75
CA PHE A 17 -5.69 -13.10 3.33
C PHE A 17 -6.83 -13.62 4.22
N ALA A 18 -6.78 -14.92 4.51
CA ALA A 18 -7.66 -15.55 5.50
C ALA A 18 -7.48 -14.90 6.89
N PRO A 19 -8.50 -14.95 7.76
CA PRO A 19 -8.38 -14.47 9.14
C PRO A 19 -7.17 -15.12 9.85
N GLY A 20 -6.41 -14.33 10.59
CA GLY A 20 -5.22 -14.79 11.32
C GLY A 20 -3.89 -14.72 10.54
N LEU A 21 -3.93 -14.46 9.22
CA LEU A 21 -2.73 -14.18 8.44
C LEU A 21 -2.44 -12.68 8.40
N SER A 22 -1.16 -12.32 8.36
CA SER A 22 -0.69 -10.94 8.29
C SER A 22 0.20 -10.71 7.08
N ILE A 23 0.24 -9.47 6.57
CA ILE A 23 1.23 -9.06 5.57
C ILE A 23 2.62 -9.11 6.20
N THR A 24 3.51 -9.89 5.61
CA THR A 24 4.88 -10.08 6.10
C THR A 24 5.86 -9.07 5.49
N SER A 25 7.07 -8.98 6.05
CA SER A 25 8.16 -8.22 5.46
C SER A 25 8.52 -8.73 4.06
N SER A 26 8.45 -10.05 3.82
CA SER A 26 8.71 -10.63 2.49
C SER A 26 7.67 -10.19 1.45
N ASP A 27 6.38 -10.13 1.84
CA ASP A 27 5.34 -9.60 0.96
C ASP A 27 5.61 -8.14 0.58
N MET A 28 5.99 -7.32 1.56
CA MET A 28 6.29 -5.91 1.35
C MET A 28 7.56 -5.70 0.51
N GLN A 29 8.62 -6.48 0.75
CA GLN A 29 9.87 -6.41 -0.03
C GLN A 29 9.63 -6.75 -1.51
N LYS A 30 8.82 -7.78 -1.80
CA LYS A 30 8.43 -8.11 -3.18
C LYS A 30 7.71 -6.97 -3.85
N PHE A 31 6.78 -6.32 -3.15
CA PHE A 31 6.08 -5.15 -3.66
C PHE A 31 7.01 -3.97 -3.90
N VAL A 32 7.87 -3.62 -2.93
CA VAL A 32 8.85 -2.54 -3.07
C VAL A 32 9.77 -2.79 -4.27
N GLY A 33 10.26 -4.02 -4.43
CA GLY A 33 11.07 -4.41 -5.59
C GLY A 33 10.32 -4.20 -6.90
N ALA A 34 9.08 -4.68 -6.99
CA ALA A 34 8.25 -4.50 -8.18
C ALA A 34 7.93 -3.02 -8.47
N ALA A 35 7.57 -2.24 -7.46
CA ALA A 35 7.27 -0.81 -7.60
C ALA A 35 8.49 -0.02 -8.10
N LYS A 36 9.69 -0.35 -7.62
CA LYS A 36 10.95 0.27 -8.07
C LYS A 36 11.28 -0.11 -9.52
N VAL A 37 11.19 -1.39 -9.89
CA VAL A 37 11.51 -1.87 -11.25
C VAL A 37 10.51 -1.36 -12.29
N LEU A 38 9.25 -1.11 -11.89
CA LEU A 38 8.25 -0.54 -12.78
C LEU A 38 8.42 0.99 -12.98
N HIS A 39 9.43 1.62 -12.35
CA HIS A 39 10.06 2.92 -12.65
C HIS A 39 9.17 4.15 -12.90
N VAL A 40 7.90 4.10 -12.50
CA VAL A 40 6.90 5.06 -12.98
C VAL A 40 6.02 5.57 -11.85
N SER A 41 5.87 4.83 -10.76
CA SER A 41 4.95 5.17 -9.67
C SER A 41 5.56 6.21 -8.74
N GLU A 42 4.93 7.37 -8.66
CA GLU A 42 5.27 8.42 -7.69
C GLU A 42 4.55 8.18 -6.35
N VAL A 43 3.49 7.36 -6.37
CA VAL A 43 2.78 6.90 -5.17
C VAL A 43 2.66 5.38 -5.18
N ALA A 44 3.04 4.74 -4.09
CA ALA A 44 2.91 3.30 -3.89
C ALA A 44 2.03 2.99 -2.69
N LEU A 45 0.92 2.27 -2.91
CA LEU A 45 -0.01 1.82 -1.88
C LEU A 45 0.00 0.31 -1.76
N PHE A 46 0.08 -0.19 -0.53
CA PHE A 46 -0.19 -1.60 -0.22
C PHE A 46 -1.45 -1.67 0.63
N VAL A 47 -2.54 -2.16 0.05
CA VAL A 47 -3.86 -2.22 0.69
C VAL A 47 -4.13 -3.63 1.18
N ALA A 48 -4.46 -3.78 2.46
CA ALA A 48 -4.86 -5.06 3.03
C ALA A 48 -5.95 -4.94 4.09
N THR A 49 -6.87 -5.91 4.07
CA THR A 49 -7.93 -6.05 5.10
C THR A 49 -7.47 -6.86 6.33
N CYS A 50 -6.23 -7.34 6.31
CA CYS A 50 -5.56 -8.06 7.40
C CYS A 50 -4.45 -7.20 8.00
N ALA A 51 -3.92 -7.61 9.15
CA ALA A 51 -2.86 -6.87 9.84
C ALA A 51 -1.54 -6.91 9.06
N PHE A 52 -0.70 -5.91 9.29
CA PHE A 52 0.69 -5.89 8.84
C PHE A 52 1.59 -6.22 10.02
N THR A 53 2.62 -7.04 9.82
CA THR A 53 3.62 -7.22 10.87
C THR A 53 4.43 -5.93 11.07
N ARG A 54 5.03 -5.77 12.25
CA ARG A 54 5.89 -4.62 12.54
C ARG A 54 7.03 -4.48 11.53
N GLU A 55 7.63 -5.60 11.13
CA GLU A 55 8.70 -5.63 10.14
C GLU A 55 8.19 -5.26 8.74
N ALA A 56 6.97 -5.66 8.37
CA ALA A 56 6.36 -5.22 7.12
C ALA A 56 6.18 -3.69 7.07
N LEU A 57 5.75 -3.07 8.17
CA LEU A 57 5.60 -1.62 8.27
C LEU A 57 6.94 -0.87 8.18
N LYS A 58 8.01 -1.42 8.77
CA LYS A 58 9.36 -0.87 8.64
C LYS A 58 9.83 -0.91 7.19
N VAL A 59 9.65 -2.04 6.50
CA VAL A 59 9.98 -2.18 5.08
C VAL A 59 9.16 -1.20 4.23
N ALA A 60 7.86 -1.06 4.52
CA ALA A 60 6.98 -0.14 3.80
C ALA A 60 7.52 1.31 3.90
N THR A 61 7.83 1.74 5.12
CA THR A 61 8.38 3.08 5.39
C THR A 61 9.70 3.29 4.66
N ALA A 62 10.64 2.35 4.76
CA ALA A 62 11.94 2.43 4.08
C ALA A 62 11.82 2.38 2.53
N GLY A 63 10.75 1.76 2.02
CA GLY A 63 10.46 1.64 0.60
C GLY A 63 9.62 2.77 0.01
N GLY A 64 9.16 3.74 0.82
CA GLY A 64 8.24 4.79 0.37
C GLY A 64 6.83 4.28 0.05
N VAL A 65 6.41 3.19 0.68
CA VAL A 65 5.09 2.57 0.49
C VAL A 65 4.15 2.95 1.62
N THR A 66 2.95 3.41 1.27
CA THR A 66 1.88 3.63 2.25
C THR A 66 1.11 2.32 2.47
N ALA A 67 1.18 1.78 3.68
CA ALA A 67 0.37 0.64 4.09
C ALA A 67 -1.04 1.09 4.47
N VAL A 68 -2.03 0.72 3.67
CA VAL A 68 -3.45 1.01 3.92
C VAL A 68 -4.07 -0.19 4.64
N GLN A 69 -4.25 -0.05 5.95
CA GLN A 69 -4.88 -1.07 6.79
C GLN A 69 -6.40 -1.00 6.71
N ARG A 70 -7.08 -2.02 7.24
CA ARG A 70 -8.55 -2.13 7.25
C ARG A 70 -9.26 -0.82 7.64
N GLY A 71 -8.91 -0.21 8.77
CA GLY A 71 -9.58 1.02 9.22
C GLY A 71 -9.41 2.18 8.23
N MET A 72 -8.21 2.36 7.67
CA MET A 72 -7.98 3.38 6.64
C MET A 72 -8.73 3.08 5.35
N LEU A 73 -8.85 1.80 4.97
CA LEU A 73 -9.61 1.37 3.80
C LEU A 73 -11.11 1.61 3.98
N GLU A 74 -11.63 1.37 5.18
CA GLU A 74 -13.02 1.65 5.55
C GLU A 74 -13.32 3.15 5.51
N GLU A 75 -12.44 4.00 6.05
CA GLU A 75 -12.60 5.44 5.91
C GLU A 75 -12.50 5.90 4.45
N TRP A 76 -11.57 5.32 3.67
CA TRP A 76 -11.42 5.66 2.27
C TRP A 76 -12.65 5.29 1.45
N SER A 77 -13.30 4.16 1.76
CA SER A 77 -14.50 3.72 1.07
C SER A 77 -15.73 4.61 1.33
N THR A 78 -15.74 5.37 2.44
CA THR A 78 -16.78 6.39 2.70
C THR A 78 -16.52 7.73 2.00
N GLY A 79 -15.49 7.81 1.14
CA GLY A 79 -15.13 9.02 0.40
C GLY A 79 -14.12 9.94 1.12
N LYS A 80 -13.59 9.55 2.29
CA LYS A 80 -12.49 10.30 2.93
C LYS A 80 -11.22 10.10 2.10
N PRO A 81 -10.54 11.16 1.63
CA PRO A 81 -9.35 10.98 0.81
C PRO A 81 -8.19 10.43 1.65
N LEU A 82 -7.39 9.53 1.06
CA LEU A 82 -6.07 9.22 1.59
C LEU A 82 -5.16 10.42 1.33
N GLN A 83 -4.56 10.99 2.38
CA GLN A 83 -3.72 12.19 2.25
C GLN A 83 -2.59 12.06 1.22
N ILE A 84 -2.04 10.86 1.04
CA ILE A 84 -0.97 10.61 0.07
C ILE A 84 -1.43 10.73 -1.40
N LEU A 85 -2.74 10.67 -1.64
CA LEU A 85 -3.37 10.78 -2.96
C LEU A 85 -3.83 12.21 -3.29
N LEU A 86 -3.77 13.13 -2.32
CA LEU A 86 -4.03 14.56 -2.51
C LEU A 86 -2.79 15.26 -3.05
#